data_AF-A0A9K3DWX8-F1
#
_entry.id   AF-A0A9K3DWX8-F1
#
_cell.length_a   1.000
_cell.length_b   1.000
_cell.length_c   1.000
_cell.angle_alpha   90.00
_cell.angle_beta   90.00
_cell.angle_gamma   90.00
#
_symmetry.space_group_name_H-M   'P 1'
#
loop_
_entity.id
_entity.type
_entity.pdbx_description
1 polymer ?
#
loop_
_entity_poly.entity_id
_entity_poly.type
_entity_poly.pdbx_seq_one_letter_code
_entity_poly.pdbx_strand_id
1 'polypeptide(L)'
;MWHRITSYFLTRYALSFASEYLKNIYVNRTRQSIKTVHVVSSALKATSTWHGMRTLQVVIMLSAVLHFQDINYIYLFHMLILDQECREACGGQGLKTENHVGHLKSEFDVQLTFEGDNYVLMQQISKALLKEILAAKRRNKPVKGLGLEHLNKPAPIIPSHLTSSALRTAQFQTDIFCLRERDLLHRFETEVSQREARGESMEHIFTVVSQLPYISNGSGQGLSKVFSNPWKVPKYFIKKVRLLFKGLHIHTPYSLFTHPRICLTYQIAEDLGRAFSDRLVLQTFLDVEATVPAGSLKDVLGLLRSMYTTIVMEEDASFLRYGYLSTDNAAVVRKEVLKLCSEVRPHALALVTSFGIPDALLGPIAFNWIDANAWSSVKDNDTIKDNDTVFSFFSNML
;
A
#
# COMPACT_ATOMS: atom_id res chain seq x y z
N MET A 1 15.74 2.67 -12.52
CA MET A 1 14.92 3.90 -12.38
C MET A 1 13.53 3.70 -12.99
N TRP A 2 13.33 3.88 -14.31
CA TRP A 2 12.02 3.77 -15.01
C TRP A 2 11.04 2.74 -14.42
N HIS A 3 11.42 1.45 -14.39
CA HIS A 3 10.57 0.36 -13.87
C HIS A 3 9.95 0.63 -12.50
N ARG A 4 10.69 1.21 -11.54
CA ARG A 4 10.17 1.51 -10.19
C ARG A 4 9.05 2.57 -10.25
N ILE A 5 9.28 3.64 -11.01
CA ILE A 5 8.32 4.72 -11.24
C ILE A 5 7.05 4.16 -11.89
N THR A 6 7.21 3.38 -12.96
CA THR A 6 6.09 2.78 -13.70
C THR A 6 5.24 1.89 -12.82
N SER A 7 5.85 1.04 -11.97
CA SER A 7 5.09 0.18 -11.06
C SER A 7 4.22 0.97 -10.09
N TYR A 8 4.80 1.95 -9.38
CA TYR A 8 4.03 2.72 -8.41
C TYR A 8 2.96 3.62 -9.06
N PHE A 9 3.29 4.28 -10.18
CA PHE A 9 2.36 5.11 -10.95
C PHE A 9 1.10 4.32 -11.38
N LEU A 10 1.26 3.09 -11.86
CA LEU A 10 0.14 2.30 -12.36
C LEU A 10 -0.70 1.69 -11.23
N THR A 11 -0.10 1.41 -10.08
CA THR A 11 -0.85 1.13 -8.85
C THR A 11 -1.64 2.36 -8.36
N ARG A 12 -1.22 3.60 -8.65
CA ARG A 12 -2.07 4.80 -8.45
C ARG A 12 -3.23 4.87 -9.43
N TYR A 13 -3.00 4.53 -10.69
CA TYR A 13 -4.08 4.44 -11.69
C TYR A 13 -5.15 3.41 -11.27
N ALA A 14 -4.71 2.25 -10.73
CA ALA A 14 -5.60 1.24 -10.15
C ALA A 14 -6.48 1.78 -9.01
N LEU A 15 -5.87 2.52 -8.08
CA LEU A 15 -6.56 3.08 -6.91
C LEU A 15 -7.53 4.22 -7.26
N SER A 16 -7.34 4.92 -8.38
CA SER A 16 -8.27 5.97 -8.83
C SER A 16 -9.68 5.43 -9.10
N PHE A 17 -9.78 4.26 -9.76
CA PHE A 17 -11.04 3.54 -9.98
C PHE A 17 -11.66 3.04 -8.68
N ALA A 18 -10.85 2.53 -7.76
CA ALA A 18 -11.33 2.06 -6.46
C ALA A 18 -11.90 3.20 -5.60
N SER A 19 -11.30 4.40 -5.67
CA SER A 19 -11.83 5.62 -5.04
C SER A 19 -13.16 6.07 -5.66
N GLU A 20 -13.32 6.01 -6.99
CA GLU A 20 -14.61 6.32 -7.64
C GLU A 20 -15.70 5.29 -7.29
N TYR A 21 -15.32 4.01 -7.18
CA TYR A 21 -16.20 2.97 -6.65
C TYR A 21 -16.64 3.24 -5.20
N LEU A 22 -15.71 3.61 -4.31
CA LEU A 22 -16.03 4.02 -2.93
C LEU A 22 -16.99 5.22 -2.90
N LYS A 23 -16.72 6.25 -3.71
CA LYS A 23 -17.60 7.42 -3.87
C LYS A 23 -19.00 7.00 -4.34
N ASN A 24 -19.12 6.11 -5.31
CA ASN A 24 -20.41 5.59 -5.79
C ASN A 24 -21.18 4.84 -4.67
N ILE A 25 -20.56 3.88 -3.98
CA ILE A 25 -21.23 3.15 -2.88
C ILE A 25 -21.50 4.03 -1.64
N TYR A 26 -20.75 5.13 -1.47
CA TYR A 26 -21.00 6.13 -0.43
C TYR A 26 -22.18 7.04 -0.78
N VAL A 27 -22.27 7.55 -2.02
CA VAL A 27 -23.41 8.36 -2.47
C VAL A 27 -24.69 7.53 -2.41
N ASN A 28 -24.67 6.31 -2.97
CA ASN A 28 -25.80 5.38 -3.00
C ASN A 28 -25.93 4.53 -1.72
N ARG A 29 -25.46 5.03 -0.56
CA ARG A 29 -25.41 4.25 0.69
C ARG A 29 -26.80 3.98 1.29
N THR A 30 -27.05 2.73 1.62
CA THR A 30 -28.23 2.27 2.38
C THR A 30 -27.82 1.88 3.80
N ARG A 31 -28.76 1.74 4.73
CA ARG A 31 -28.48 1.24 6.09
C ARG A 31 -27.75 -0.12 6.09
N GLN A 32 -27.92 -0.94 5.05
CA GLN A 32 -27.23 -2.23 4.91
C GLN A 32 -25.81 -2.08 4.32
N SER A 33 -25.57 -1.12 3.43
CA SER A 33 -24.24 -0.93 2.82
C SER A 33 -23.26 -0.13 3.70
N ILE A 34 -23.70 0.56 4.76
CA ILE A 34 -22.80 1.30 5.68
C ILE A 34 -21.61 0.45 6.17
N LYS A 35 -21.80 -0.83 6.53
CA LYS A 35 -20.67 -1.72 6.89
C LYS A 35 -19.70 -1.90 5.73
N THR A 36 -20.22 -2.10 4.51
CA THR A 36 -19.39 -2.27 3.30
C THR A 36 -18.61 -1.01 3.00
N VAL A 37 -19.27 0.16 3.04
CA VAL A 37 -18.64 1.48 2.88
C VAL A 37 -17.48 1.66 3.87
N HIS A 38 -17.69 1.36 5.16
CA HIS A 38 -16.65 1.50 6.19
C HIS A 38 -15.46 0.54 5.97
N VAL A 39 -15.71 -0.74 5.65
CA VAL A 39 -14.63 -1.71 5.38
C VAL A 39 -13.85 -1.33 4.12
N VAL A 40 -14.53 -0.90 3.06
CA VAL A 40 -13.92 -0.41 1.82
C VAL A 40 -13.14 0.88 2.05
N SER A 41 -13.64 1.83 2.84
CA SER A 41 -12.90 3.07 3.14
C SER A 41 -11.63 2.78 3.94
N SER A 42 -11.69 1.90 4.95
CA SER A 42 -10.50 1.49 5.71
C SER A 42 -9.45 0.80 4.82
N ALA A 43 -9.91 -0.06 3.90
CA ALA A 43 -9.07 -0.80 2.96
C ALA A 43 -8.36 0.14 1.99
N LEU A 44 -9.11 1.04 1.35
CA LEU A 44 -8.57 1.97 0.38
C LEU A 44 -7.74 3.07 1.05
N LYS A 45 -8.04 3.51 2.28
CA LYS A 45 -7.18 4.40 3.06
C LYS A 45 -5.82 3.75 3.28
N ALA A 46 -5.78 2.60 3.97
CA ALA A 46 -4.53 1.94 4.34
C ALA A 46 -3.69 1.50 3.13
N THR A 47 -4.34 0.97 2.09
CA THR A 47 -3.65 0.60 0.84
C THR A 47 -3.16 1.83 0.07
N SER A 48 -3.93 2.94 0.03
CA SER A 48 -3.50 4.15 -0.68
C SER A 48 -2.40 4.91 0.04
N THR A 49 -2.35 4.90 1.37
CA THR A 49 -1.28 5.56 2.13
C THR A 49 -0.01 4.70 2.20
N TRP A 50 -0.11 3.36 2.24
CA TRP A 50 1.08 2.49 2.13
C TRP A 50 1.76 2.56 0.76
N HIS A 51 1.00 2.51 -0.34
CA HIS A 51 1.54 2.82 -1.66
C HIS A 51 1.97 4.30 -1.77
N GLY A 52 1.49 5.16 -0.87
CA GLY A 52 1.87 6.57 -0.76
C GLY A 52 3.23 6.84 -0.12
N MET A 53 3.66 6.04 0.85
CA MET A 53 4.98 6.26 1.49
C MET A 53 6.14 6.20 0.51
N ARG A 54 6.02 5.40 -0.55
CA ARG A 54 7.04 5.24 -1.59
C ARG A 54 6.96 6.33 -2.66
N THR A 55 5.83 7.04 -2.74
CA THR A 55 5.37 7.73 -3.94
C THR A 55 4.22 8.70 -3.54
N LEU A 56 4.44 10.02 -3.41
CA LEU A 56 3.55 11.00 -2.73
C LEU A 56 3.26 12.33 -3.52
N GLN A 57 2.08 13.00 -3.35
CA GLN A 57 1.54 14.30 -3.95
C GLN A 57 0.11 14.17 -4.57
N VAL A 58 -1.04 14.76 -4.29
CA VAL A 58 -1.80 15.63 -3.36
C VAL A 58 -3.30 15.24 -3.71
N VAL A 59 -4.45 15.50 -3.08
CA VAL A 59 -4.98 16.00 -1.80
C VAL A 59 -6.09 15.01 -1.38
N ILE A 60 -6.23 14.63 -0.10
CA ILE A 60 -7.55 14.25 0.49
C ILE A 60 -7.61 14.74 1.94
N MET A 61 -8.67 15.48 2.27
CA MET A 61 -9.19 15.69 3.63
C MET A 61 -10.70 15.95 3.50
N LEU A 62 -11.52 15.26 4.32
CA LEU A 62 -13.00 15.27 4.46
C LEU A 62 -13.71 13.96 4.10
N SER A 63 -13.82 13.03 5.07
CA SER A 63 -14.86 11.98 5.07
C SER A 63 -15.46 11.63 6.44
N ALA A 64 -15.15 12.43 7.47
CA ALA A 64 -15.87 12.58 8.75
C ALA A 64 -15.55 14.01 9.26
N VAL A 65 -16.43 14.80 9.90
CA VAL A 65 -17.71 14.53 10.58
C VAL A 65 -18.73 15.66 10.29
N LEU A 66 -19.97 15.28 9.94
CA LEU A 66 -21.21 16.10 9.91
C LEU A 66 -21.35 17.31 8.94
N HIS A 67 -22.60 17.47 8.48
CA HIS A 67 -23.26 18.59 7.80
C HIS A 67 -22.42 19.78 7.26
N PHE A 68 -22.42 19.96 5.93
CA PHE A 68 -23.27 20.98 5.28
C PHE A 68 -23.53 20.63 3.80
N GLN A 69 -24.27 21.47 3.08
CA GLN A 69 -24.55 21.34 1.65
C GLN A 69 -23.38 21.91 0.82
N ASP A 70 -22.90 21.18 -0.20
CA ASP A 70 -22.90 21.63 -1.60
C ASP A 70 -22.20 20.62 -2.54
N ILE A 71 -22.67 20.53 -3.78
CA ILE A 71 -22.37 19.41 -4.70
C ILE A 71 -21.11 19.62 -5.56
N ASN A 72 -20.56 20.83 -5.60
CA ASN A 72 -19.55 21.23 -6.60
C ASN A 72 -18.12 20.73 -6.33
N TYR A 73 -17.79 20.24 -5.13
CA TYR A 73 -16.44 19.81 -4.76
C TYR A 73 -16.06 18.37 -5.17
N ILE A 74 -16.95 17.68 -5.90
CA ILE A 74 -16.71 16.32 -6.42
C ILE A 74 -15.55 16.26 -7.46
N TYR A 75 -15.18 17.40 -8.06
CA TYR A 75 -14.14 17.49 -9.10
C TYR A 75 -12.68 17.52 -8.59
N LEU A 76 -12.44 17.40 -7.28
CA LEU A 76 -11.10 17.62 -6.69
C LEU A 76 -10.48 16.39 -5.99
N PHE A 77 -10.86 15.17 -6.40
CA PHE A 77 -10.53 13.92 -5.67
C PHE A 77 -9.55 12.96 -6.37
N HIS A 78 -8.90 13.37 -7.46
CA HIS A 78 -7.81 12.62 -8.11
C HIS A 78 -6.62 13.53 -8.43
N MET A 79 -5.49 13.34 -7.75
CA MET A 79 -4.16 13.87 -8.15
C MET A 79 -3.07 12.84 -7.81
N LEU A 80 -1.88 12.99 -8.41
CA LEU A 80 -0.95 11.88 -8.70
C LEU A 80 0.27 11.76 -7.77
N ILE A 81 0.16 10.80 -6.86
CA ILE A 81 0.93 10.71 -5.63
C ILE A 81 2.29 10.02 -5.94
N LEU A 82 3.35 10.83 -6.27
CA LEU A 82 4.73 10.51 -6.74
C LEU A 82 5.88 11.40 -6.15
N ASP A 83 6.57 10.95 -5.07
CA ASP A 83 7.62 11.72 -4.35
C ASP A 83 8.91 10.94 -4.17
N GLN A 84 9.18 10.21 -3.08
CA GLN A 84 10.57 9.82 -2.74
C GLN A 84 11.33 9.13 -3.90
N GLU A 85 10.72 8.13 -4.53
CA GLU A 85 11.27 7.43 -5.69
C GLU A 85 11.34 8.29 -6.97
N CYS A 86 10.46 9.29 -7.12
CA CYS A 86 10.46 10.24 -8.24
C CYS A 86 11.38 11.44 -8.02
N ARG A 87 11.59 11.83 -6.77
CA ARG A 87 12.55 12.81 -6.28
C ARG A 87 13.97 12.32 -6.53
N GLU A 88 14.21 11.04 -6.20
CA GLU A 88 15.42 10.30 -6.59
C GLU A 88 15.54 10.18 -8.12
N ALA A 89 14.43 9.97 -8.85
CA ALA A 89 14.45 9.92 -10.32
C ALA A 89 14.73 11.27 -11.00
N CYS A 90 14.29 12.37 -10.42
CA CYS A 90 14.61 13.73 -10.84
C CYS A 90 16.01 14.19 -10.38
N GLY A 91 16.76 13.33 -9.66
CA GLY A 91 18.09 13.63 -9.16
C GLY A 91 18.15 14.94 -8.35
N GLY A 92 19.15 15.78 -8.65
CA GLY A 92 19.30 17.08 -7.98
C GLY A 92 18.09 18.02 -8.14
N GLN A 93 17.32 17.91 -9.23
CA GLN A 93 16.14 18.74 -9.46
C GLN A 93 15.02 18.46 -8.46
N GLY A 94 14.88 17.22 -8.01
CA GLY A 94 13.91 16.83 -6.97
C GLY A 94 14.24 17.40 -5.58
N LEU A 95 15.46 17.88 -5.36
CA LEU A 95 15.83 18.58 -4.14
C LEU A 95 15.41 20.05 -4.15
N LYS A 96 15.22 20.67 -5.32
CA LYS A 96 14.90 22.10 -5.45
C LYS A 96 13.46 22.42 -5.04
N THR A 97 13.29 23.48 -4.27
CA THR A 97 11.99 24.03 -3.86
C THR A 97 11.08 24.40 -5.04
N GLU A 98 11.66 24.90 -6.14
CA GLU A 98 10.91 25.30 -7.35
C GLU A 98 10.13 24.15 -7.98
N ASN A 99 10.61 22.91 -7.85
CA ASN A 99 9.93 21.73 -8.39
C ASN A 99 8.89 21.13 -7.42
N HIS A 100 8.69 21.74 -6.25
CA HIS A 100 7.70 21.45 -5.20
C HIS A 100 7.74 20.06 -4.52
N VAL A 101 8.33 19.04 -5.14
CA VAL A 101 8.49 17.64 -4.65
C VAL A 101 8.89 17.56 -3.16
N GLY A 102 9.85 18.38 -2.74
CA GLY A 102 10.32 18.38 -1.34
C GLY A 102 9.26 18.83 -0.31
N HIS A 103 8.39 19.77 -0.66
CA HIS A 103 7.37 20.34 0.23
C HIS A 103 6.11 19.47 0.27
N LEU A 104 5.68 18.99 -0.90
CA LEU A 104 4.47 18.19 -1.02
C LEU A 104 4.64 16.81 -0.35
N LYS A 105 5.88 16.29 -0.26
CA LYS A 105 6.20 15.15 0.60
C LYS A 105 5.86 15.39 2.07
N SER A 106 6.35 16.50 2.64
CA SER A 106 6.22 16.77 4.09
C SER A 106 4.77 16.91 4.55
N GLU A 107 3.88 17.47 3.71
CA GLU A 107 2.48 17.70 4.06
C GLU A 107 1.65 16.40 4.26
N PHE A 108 2.12 15.26 3.75
CA PHE A 108 1.34 14.01 3.72
C PHE A 108 1.95 12.84 4.50
N ASP A 109 3.18 12.97 5.02
CA ASP A 109 3.74 11.98 5.95
C ASP A 109 2.85 11.82 7.21
N VAL A 110 1.96 12.78 7.48
CA VAL A 110 0.89 12.70 8.49
C VAL A 110 -0.27 11.75 8.15
N GLN A 111 -0.57 11.49 6.87
CA GLN A 111 -1.70 10.64 6.46
C GLN A 111 -1.51 9.15 6.82
N LEU A 112 -0.30 8.77 7.21
CA LEU A 112 0.07 7.42 7.64
C LEU A 112 -0.55 7.07 9.00
N THR A 113 -0.62 8.06 9.90
CA THR A 113 -1.11 7.91 11.28
C THR A 113 -2.48 8.56 11.51
N PHE A 114 -2.79 9.62 10.77
CA PHE A 114 -4.11 10.27 10.81
C PHE A 114 -5.19 9.42 10.09
N GLU A 115 -6.47 9.62 10.45
CA GLU A 115 -7.61 8.75 10.07
C GLU A 115 -7.36 7.24 10.33
N GLY A 116 -6.65 6.93 11.41
CA GLY A 116 -6.35 5.58 11.87
C GLY A 116 -5.06 4.99 11.28
N ASP A 117 -4.27 4.33 12.13
CA ASP A 117 -3.07 3.61 11.71
C ASP A 117 -3.41 2.49 10.72
N ASN A 118 -2.59 2.35 9.67
CA ASN A 118 -2.84 1.41 8.58
C ASN A 118 -2.86 -0.06 9.03
N TYR A 119 -2.06 -0.46 10.01
CA TYR A 119 -2.06 -1.84 10.51
C TYR A 119 -3.33 -2.11 11.33
N VAL A 120 -3.75 -1.16 12.18
CA VAL A 120 -5.03 -1.22 12.88
C VAL A 120 -6.21 -1.28 11.89
N LEU A 121 -6.17 -0.55 10.77
CA LEU A 121 -7.18 -0.63 9.72
C LEU A 121 -7.22 -2.01 9.04
N MET A 122 -6.08 -2.63 8.73
CA MET A 122 -6.07 -4.01 8.18
C MET A 122 -6.63 -5.04 9.16
N GLN A 123 -6.39 -4.87 10.46
CA GLN A 123 -6.98 -5.72 11.48
C GLN A 123 -8.50 -5.50 11.61
N GLN A 124 -9.00 -4.27 11.47
CA GLN A 124 -10.44 -3.98 11.43
C GLN A 124 -11.12 -4.66 10.23
N ILE A 125 -10.48 -4.66 9.06
CA ILE A 125 -10.94 -5.37 7.86
C ILE A 125 -11.00 -6.87 8.14
N SER A 126 -9.89 -7.49 8.55
CA SER A 126 -9.82 -8.92 8.88
C SER A 126 -10.85 -9.34 9.96
N LYS A 127 -11.09 -8.50 10.97
CA LYS A 127 -12.16 -8.65 11.96
C LYS A 127 -13.56 -8.59 11.35
N ALA A 128 -13.77 -7.73 10.35
CA ALA A 128 -15.05 -7.57 9.66
C ALA A 128 -15.34 -8.72 8.68
N LEU A 129 -14.32 -9.26 8.01
CA LEU A 129 -14.40 -10.44 7.11
C LEU A 129 -14.70 -11.72 7.89
N LEU A 130 -13.92 -12.01 8.96
CA LEU A 130 -14.15 -13.16 9.83
C LEU A 130 -15.58 -13.14 10.42
N LYS A 131 -16.07 -11.96 10.81
CA LYS A 131 -17.45 -11.79 11.31
C LYS A 131 -18.52 -12.13 10.26
N GLU A 132 -18.30 -11.90 8.96
CA GLU A 132 -19.25 -12.33 7.93
C GLU A 132 -19.25 -13.85 7.73
N ILE A 133 -18.08 -14.49 7.64
CA ILE A 133 -18.01 -15.96 7.52
C ILE A 133 -18.66 -16.63 8.74
N LEU A 134 -18.33 -16.18 9.96
CA LEU A 134 -18.93 -16.73 11.18
C LEU A 134 -20.43 -16.43 11.26
N ALA A 135 -20.94 -15.36 10.63
CA ALA A 135 -22.39 -15.12 10.51
C ALA A 135 -23.05 -16.02 9.45
N ALA A 136 -22.40 -16.24 8.30
CA ALA A 136 -22.86 -17.11 7.23
C ALA A 136 -22.94 -18.58 7.67
N LYS A 137 -21.85 -19.10 8.27
CA LYS A 137 -21.77 -20.45 8.85
C LYS A 137 -22.87 -20.68 9.91
N ARG A 138 -23.00 -19.80 10.91
CA ARG A 138 -24.05 -19.89 11.95
C ARG A 138 -25.49 -19.81 11.41
N ARG A 139 -25.70 -19.25 10.22
CA ARG A 139 -27.01 -19.14 9.56
C ARG A 139 -27.25 -20.26 8.53
N ASN A 140 -26.26 -21.13 8.31
CA ASN A 140 -26.20 -22.09 7.20
C ASN A 140 -26.60 -21.46 5.85
N LYS A 141 -25.99 -20.33 5.50
CA LYS A 141 -26.26 -19.55 4.28
C LYS A 141 -24.97 -19.24 3.53
N PRO A 142 -25.02 -19.06 2.20
CA PRO A 142 -23.87 -18.61 1.41
C PRO A 142 -23.37 -17.25 1.91
N VAL A 143 -22.05 -17.04 1.80
CA VAL A 143 -21.41 -15.77 2.17
C VAL A 143 -21.81 -14.70 1.14
N LYS A 144 -22.21 -13.51 1.62
CA LYS A 144 -22.61 -12.38 0.79
C LYS A 144 -22.15 -11.06 1.42
N GLY A 145 -21.73 -10.11 0.60
CA GLY A 145 -21.13 -8.84 0.99
C GLY A 145 -19.61 -8.89 0.95
N LEU A 146 -18.99 -7.70 0.85
CA LEU A 146 -17.53 -7.50 0.85
C LEU A 146 -16.78 -8.21 -0.31
N GLY A 147 -17.47 -8.73 -1.34
CA GLY A 147 -16.86 -9.51 -2.42
C GLY A 147 -16.44 -10.93 -2.00
N LEU A 148 -16.86 -11.38 -0.82
CA LEU A 148 -16.62 -12.73 -0.31
C LEU A 148 -17.51 -13.79 -1.01
N GLU A 149 -18.36 -13.39 -1.95
CA GLU A 149 -19.19 -14.28 -2.77
C GLU A 149 -18.39 -15.38 -3.48
N HIS A 150 -17.13 -15.12 -3.80
CA HIS A 150 -16.21 -16.09 -4.42
C HIS A 150 -15.97 -17.32 -3.53
N LEU A 151 -16.10 -17.21 -2.19
CA LEU A 151 -15.93 -18.33 -1.25
C LEU A 151 -16.97 -19.44 -1.43
N ASN A 152 -18.14 -19.11 -2.01
CA ASN A 152 -19.20 -20.08 -2.29
C ASN A 152 -18.88 -20.99 -3.49
N LYS A 153 -17.84 -20.65 -4.27
CA LYS A 153 -17.32 -21.46 -5.38
C LYS A 153 -16.19 -22.38 -4.87
N PRO A 154 -15.89 -23.51 -5.55
CA PRO A 154 -14.69 -24.30 -5.26
C PRO A 154 -13.41 -23.44 -5.28
N ALA A 155 -12.35 -23.92 -4.62
CA ALA A 155 -11.06 -23.24 -4.63
C ALA A 155 -10.46 -23.21 -6.05
N PRO A 156 -9.98 -22.06 -6.55
CA PRO A 156 -9.27 -22.00 -7.82
C PRO A 156 -8.00 -22.84 -7.81
N ILE A 157 -7.68 -23.47 -8.94
CA ILE A 157 -6.47 -24.28 -9.13
C ILE A 157 -5.47 -23.47 -9.94
N ILE A 158 -4.34 -23.14 -9.33
CA ILE A 158 -3.26 -22.38 -9.96
C ILE A 158 -2.36 -23.32 -10.78
N PRO A 159 -2.05 -23.03 -12.05
CA PRO A 159 -1.16 -23.88 -12.84
C PRO A 159 0.24 -23.97 -12.23
N SER A 160 0.84 -25.17 -12.25
CA SER A 160 2.18 -25.41 -11.71
C SER A 160 3.28 -24.63 -12.44
N HIS A 161 3.09 -24.36 -13.74
CA HIS A 161 3.98 -23.55 -14.56
C HIS A 161 3.21 -22.37 -15.16
N LEU A 162 3.61 -21.15 -14.81
CA LEU A 162 3.00 -19.94 -15.34
C LEU A 162 3.68 -19.46 -16.63
N THR A 163 2.88 -18.91 -17.54
CA THR A 163 3.34 -18.31 -18.80
C THR A 163 2.97 -16.83 -18.85
N SER A 164 3.70 -16.07 -19.67
CA SER A 164 3.46 -14.65 -19.96
C SER A 164 2.00 -14.37 -20.36
N SER A 165 1.41 -15.23 -21.18
CA SER A 165 0.00 -15.14 -21.57
C SER A 165 -0.95 -15.45 -20.42
N ALA A 166 -0.68 -16.49 -19.61
CA ALA A 166 -1.53 -16.86 -18.48
C ALA A 166 -1.61 -15.72 -17.43
N LEU A 167 -0.46 -15.12 -17.09
CA LEU A 167 -0.36 -14.00 -16.13
C LEU A 167 -1.21 -12.79 -16.50
N ARG A 168 -1.49 -12.56 -17.80
CA ARG A 168 -2.29 -11.44 -18.31
C ARG A 168 -3.80 -11.71 -18.35
N THR A 169 -4.21 -12.97 -18.23
CA THR A 169 -5.65 -13.32 -18.27
C THR A 169 -6.36 -12.84 -17.00
N ALA A 170 -7.51 -12.19 -17.19
CA ALA A 170 -8.38 -11.78 -16.08
C ALA A 170 -8.74 -12.97 -15.16
N GLN A 171 -9.03 -14.13 -15.75
CA GLN A 171 -9.37 -15.34 -15.00
C GLN A 171 -8.28 -15.76 -14.02
N PHE A 172 -7.02 -15.91 -14.49
CA PHE A 172 -5.89 -16.25 -13.61
C PHE A 172 -5.68 -15.22 -12.50
N GLN A 173 -5.78 -13.93 -12.82
CA GLN A 173 -5.60 -12.85 -11.87
C GLN A 173 -6.68 -12.88 -10.78
N THR A 174 -7.95 -13.02 -11.16
CA THR A 174 -9.06 -13.20 -10.21
C THR A 174 -8.85 -14.45 -9.37
N ASP A 175 -8.45 -15.57 -9.97
CA ASP A 175 -8.29 -16.86 -9.30
C ASP A 175 -7.19 -16.83 -8.23
N ILE A 176 -6.00 -16.30 -8.54
CA ILE A 176 -4.90 -16.27 -7.56
C ILE A 176 -5.15 -15.27 -6.42
N PHE A 177 -5.82 -14.14 -6.70
CA PHE A 177 -6.21 -13.17 -5.65
C PHE A 177 -7.34 -13.74 -4.76
N CYS A 178 -8.32 -14.44 -5.35
CA CYS A 178 -9.37 -15.13 -4.60
C CYS A 178 -8.85 -16.33 -3.80
N LEU A 179 -7.84 -17.05 -4.30
CA LEU A 179 -7.19 -18.12 -3.54
C LEU A 179 -6.41 -17.55 -2.35
N ARG A 180 -5.62 -16.49 -2.57
CA ARG A 180 -4.86 -15.79 -1.53
C ARG A 180 -5.74 -15.30 -0.39
N GLU A 181 -6.82 -14.57 -0.69
CA GLU A 181 -7.75 -14.08 0.33
C GLU A 181 -8.45 -15.24 1.07
N ARG A 182 -8.95 -16.25 0.34
CA ARG A 182 -9.61 -17.44 0.91
C ARG A 182 -8.73 -18.18 1.92
N ASP A 183 -7.49 -18.48 1.56
CA ASP A 183 -6.59 -19.27 2.40
C ASP A 183 -6.11 -18.46 3.61
N LEU A 184 -5.74 -17.18 3.43
CA LEU A 184 -5.45 -16.28 4.55
C LEU A 184 -6.61 -16.17 5.53
N LEU A 185 -7.85 -16.08 5.03
CA LEU A 185 -9.05 -15.96 5.84
C LEU A 185 -9.38 -17.26 6.60
N HIS A 186 -9.10 -18.43 6.00
CA HIS A 186 -9.21 -19.72 6.69
C HIS A 186 -8.11 -19.94 7.74
N ARG A 187 -6.86 -19.53 7.46
CA ARG A 187 -5.76 -19.52 8.45
C ARG A 187 -6.09 -18.59 9.61
N PHE A 188 -6.67 -17.42 9.33
CA PHE A 188 -7.05 -16.45 10.35
C PHE A 188 -8.18 -16.98 11.25
N GLU A 189 -9.24 -17.55 10.67
CA GLU A 189 -10.28 -18.27 11.42
C GLU A 189 -9.68 -19.35 12.32
N THR A 190 -8.75 -20.16 11.79
CA THR A 190 -8.11 -21.27 12.51
C THR A 190 -7.28 -20.78 13.71
N GLU A 191 -6.45 -19.74 13.57
CA GLU A 191 -5.65 -19.21 14.69
C GLU A 191 -6.54 -18.53 15.75
N VAL A 192 -7.59 -17.80 15.33
CA VAL A 192 -8.55 -17.20 16.27
C VAL A 192 -9.27 -18.28 17.08
N SER A 193 -9.84 -19.31 16.44
CA SER A 193 -10.51 -20.39 17.18
C SER A 193 -9.55 -21.21 18.05
N GLN A 194 -8.28 -21.35 17.67
CA GLN A 194 -7.25 -21.95 18.53
C GLN A 194 -6.93 -21.13 19.78
N ARG A 195 -7.12 -19.80 19.76
CA ARG A 195 -6.91 -18.91 20.91
C ARG A 195 -8.17 -18.81 21.77
N GLU A 196 -9.36 -18.76 21.16
CA GLU A 196 -10.65 -18.88 21.86
C GLU A 196 -10.74 -20.20 22.65
N ALA A 197 -10.30 -21.32 22.07
CA ALA A 197 -10.22 -22.62 22.75
C ALA A 197 -9.23 -22.68 23.94
N ARG A 198 -8.39 -21.65 24.13
CA ARG A 198 -7.48 -21.49 25.27
C ARG A 198 -8.01 -20.50 26.33
N GLY A 199 -9.24 -20.00 26.16
CA GLY A 199 -9.87 -19.03 27.06
C GLY A 199 -9.53 -17.57 26.76
N GLU A 200 -8.82 -17.27 25.67
CA GLU A 200 -8.62 -15.89 25.23
C GLU A 200 -9.94 -15.34 24.65
N SER A 201 -10.45 -14.22 25.16
CA SER A 201 -11.66 -13.62 24.57
C SER A 201 -11.35 -13.04 23.18
N MET A 202 -12.33 -13.08 22.28
CA MET A 202 -12.17 -12.52 20.93
C MET A 202 -11.74 -11.04 20.98
N GLU A 203 -12.22 -10.29 21.97
CA GLU A 203 -11.80 -8.89 22.18
C GLU A 203 -10.35 -8.77 22.64
N HIS A 204 -9.87 -9.65 23.51
CA HIS A 204 -8.46 -9.70 23.90
C HIS A 204 -7.55 -10.04 22.70
N ILE A 205 -7.93 -11.05 21.90
CA ILE A 205 -7.21 -11.46 20.67
C ILE A 205 -7.02 -10.25 19.74
N PHE A 206 -8.09 -9.50 19.46
CA PHE A 206 -8.01 -8.31 18.60
C PHE A 206 -7.33 -7.11 19.27
N THR A 207 -7.48 -6.91 20.58
CA THR A 207 -6.88 -5.76 21.30
C THR A 207 -5.37 -5.91 21.37
N VAL A 208 -4.87 -7.08 21.75
CA VAL A 208 -3.44 -7.41 21.75
C VAL A 208 -2.83 -7.19 20.36
N VAL A 209 -3.53 -7.63 19.31
CA VAL A 209 -3.09 -7.46 17.91
C VAL A 209 -3.06 -5.97 17.51
N SER A 210 -4.04 -5.15 17.94
CA SER A 210 -4.02 -3.69 17.68
C SER A 210 -2.98 -2.91 18.48
N GLN A 211 -2.53 -3.43 19.63
CA GLN A 211 -1.62 -2.72 20.51
C GLN A 211 -0.14 -3.00 20.24
N LEU A 212 0.21 -4.07 19.52
CA LEU A 212 1.62 -4.44 19.22
C LEU A 212 2.52 -3.27 18.72
N PRO A 213 2.07 -2.36 17.83
CA PRO A 213 2.90 -1.21 17.42
C PRO A 213 3.01 -0.09 18.47
N TYR A 214 2.17 -0.10 19.51
CA TYR A 214 1.82 1.07 20.32
C TYR A 214 1.87 0.86 21.86
N ILE A 215 2.41 -0.25 22.37
CA ILE A 215 2.38 -0.51 23.82
C ILE A 215 3.32 0.40 24.61
N SER A 216 2.77 1.52 25.05
CA SER A 216 3.16 2.24 26.26
C SER A 216 2.07 2.07 27.33
N ASN A 217 2.41 2.36 28.59
CA ASN A 217 1.53 2.30 29.77
C ASN A 217 1.08 0.89 30.23
N GLY A 218 1.91 0.29 31.09
CA GLY A 218 1.56 -0.82 32.00
C GLY A 218 2.40 -0.70 33.28
N SER A 219 1.85 -1.06 34.44
CA SER A 219 2.47 -0.77 35.75
C SER A 219 3.83 -1.47 35.94
N GLY A 220 4.83 -0.70 36.37
CA GLY A 220 6.23 -1.14 36.32
C GLY A 220 6.75 -1.88 37.55
N GLN A 221 7.35 -3.05 37.33
CA GLN A 221 8.44 -3.64 38.12
C GLN A 221 9.28 -4.52 37.17
N GLY A 222 10.63 -4.35 37.12
CA GLY A 222 11.50 -5.25 36.34
C GLY A 222 12.84 -4.71 35.82
N LEU A 223 13.04 -3.39 35.73
CA LEU A 223 14.24 -2.80 35.11
C LEU A 223 15.60 -3.10 35.80
N SER A 224 15.60 -3.72 36.99
CA SER A 224 16.82 -4.10 37.71
C SER A 224 17.53 -5.35 37.17
N LYS A 225 16.85 -6.23 36.41
CA LYS A 225 17.39 -7.55 36.01
C LYS A 225 17.97 -7.65 34.58
N VAL A 226 17.95 -6.57 33.78
CA VAL A 226 18.25 -6.63 32.34
C VAL A 226 19.71 -6.29 31.98
N PHE A 227 20.45 -5.59 32.84
CA PHE A 227 21.79 -5.07 32.53
C PHE A 227 22.97 -5.96 32.97
N SER A 228 22.77 -7.28 33.08
CA SER A 228 23.72 -8.24 33.68
C SER A 228 24.28 -9.29 32.71
N ASN A 229 24.62 -8.93 31.47
CA ASN A 229 25.41 -9.76 30.54
C ASN A 229 26.23 -8.88 29.55
N PRO A 230 27.35 -9.36 28.96
CA PRO A 230 28.58 -8.57 29.00
C PRO A 230 29.16 -8.25 27.61
N TRP A 231 28.36 -7.69 26.71
CA TRP A 231 28.88 -7.12 25.46
C TRP A 231 29.44 -5.71 25.70
N LYS A 232 30.64 -5.43 25.20
CA LYS A 232 31.42 -4.19 25.48
C LYS A 232 30.87 -2.94 24.78
N VAL A 233 29.62 -2.55 25.06
CA VAL A 233 29.06 -1.27 24.62
C VAL A 233 29.78 -0.12 25.35
N PRO A 234 30.36 0.88 24.65
CA PRO A 234 31.07 1.98 25.28
C PRO A 234 30.19 2.75 26.29
N LYS A 235 30.74 3.04 27.49
CA LYS A 235 30.01 3.73 28.57
C LYS A 235 29.37 5.06 28.13
N TYR A 236 29.99 5.77 27.19
CA TYR A 236 29.43 7.03 26.64
C TYR A 236 28.13 6.79 25.85
N PHE A 237 28.04 5.69 25.08
CA PHE A 237 26.86 5.36 24.27
C PHE A 237 25.66 5.07 25.18
N ILE A 238 25.86 4.23 26.21
CA ILE A 238 24.85 3.97 27.25
C ILE A 238 24.42 5.26 27.94
N LYS A 239 25.35 6.18 28.24
CA LYS A 239 25.06 7.48 28.88
C LYS A 239 24.28 8.43 27.95
N LYS A 240 24.58 8.46 26.64
CA LYS A 240 23.88 9.28 25.64
C LYS A 240 22.48 8.74 25.34
N VAL A 241 22.32 7.42 25.23
CA VAL A 241 21.01 6.74 25.14
C VAL A 241 20.17 7.03 26.40
N ARG A 242 20.73 6.88 27.61
CA ARG A 242 20.04 7.22 28.87
C ARG A 242 19.70 8.71 29.03
N LEU A 243 20.31 9.60 28.25
CA LEU A 243 19.95 11.03 28.19
C LEU A 243 18.84 11.29 27.18
N LEU A 244 18.88 10.66 25.99
CA LEU A 244 17.80 10.74 24.99
C LEU A 244 16.47 10.18 25.50
N PHE A 245 16.50 9.11 26.31
CA PHE A 245 15.29 8.54 26.92
C PHE A 245 14.96 9.13 28.31
N LYS A 246 15.65 10.19 28.76
CA LYS A 246 15.40 10.84 30.07
C LYS A 246 14.21 11.81 30.00
N GLY A 247 13.03 11.24 29.79
CA GLY A 247 11.76 11.96 29.66
C GLY A 247 10.66 11.12 28.99
N LEU A 248 11.05 10.16 28.14
CA LEU A 248 10.12 9.19 27.54
C LEU A 248 9.93 7.99 28.49
N HIS A 249 8.75 7.90 29.11
CA HIS A 249 8.30 6.75 29.89
C HIS A 249 7.88 5.56 29.00
N ILE A 250 8.78 5.06 28.14
CA ILE A 250 8.55 3.83 27.36
C ILE A 250 8.73 2.60 28.28
N HIS A 251 7.64 2.15 28.87
CA HIS A 251 7.53 0.78 29.39
C HIS A 251 7.31 -0.20 28.25
N THR A 252 8.39 -0.68 27.62
CA THR A 252 8.34 -1.80 26.65
C THR A 252 7.94 -3.10 27.37
N PRO A 253 6.78 -3.72 27.07
CA PRO A 253 6.39 -5.00 27.64
C PRO A 253 6.96 -6.11 26.77
N TYR A 254 8.23 -6.47 27.02
CA TYR A 254 8.93 -7.55 26.32
C TYR A 254 8.19 -8.90 26.35
N SER A 255 7.26 -9.11 27.29
CA SER A 255 6.40 -10.30 27.37
C SER A 255 5.42 -10.46 26.20
N LEU A 256 4.96 -9.37 25.59
CA LEU A 256 4.03 -9.43 24.45
C LEU A 256 4.76 -9.59 23.11
N PHE A 257 5.95 -9.01 22.98
CA PHE A 257 6.82 -9.19 21.81
C PHE A 257 7.49 -10.57 21.72
N THR A 258 7.55 -11.34 22.81
CA THR A 258 8.24 -12.64 22.86
C THR A 258 7.33 -13.86 22.65
N HIS A 259 6.01 -13.69 22.49
CA HIS A 259 5.09 -14.81 22.29
C HIS A 259 4.80 -15.04 20.78
N PRO A 260 5.36 -16.08 20.11
CA PRO A 260 5.39 -16.12 18.65
C PRO A 260 4.00 -16.17 17.98
N ARG A 261 3.01 -16.78 18.65
CA ARG A 261 1.62 -16.88 18.16
C ARG A 261 0.88 -15.53 18.13
N ILE A 262 1.25 -14.60 19.01
CA ILE A 262 0.68 -13.24 19.02
C ILE A 262 1.14 -12.48 17.76
N CYS A 263 2.42 -12.57 17.44
CA CYS A 263 3.00 -12.05 16.19
C CYS A 263 2.39 -12.73 14.95
N LEU A 264 2.23 -14.06 14.97
CA LEU A 264 1.60 -14.81 13.86
C LEU A 264 0.14 -14.40 13.61
N THR A 265 -0.65 -14.19 14.67
CA THR A 265 -2.05 -13.73 14.53
C THR A 265 -2.10 -12.34 13.89
N TYR A 266 -1.21 -11.43 14.30
CA TYR A 266 -1.07 -10.10 13.71
C TYR A 266 -0.70 -10.18 12.22
N GLN A 267 0.32 -10.97 11.88
CA GLN A 267 0.83 -11.09 10.52
C GLN A 267 -0.24 -11.61 9.56
N ILE A 268 -0.95 -12.68 9.93
CA ILE A 268 -2.05 -13.21 9.12
C ILE A 268 -3.20 -12.19 8.99
N ALA A 269 -3.51 -11.43 10.06
CA ALA A 269 -4.53 -10.38 10.01
C ALA A 269 -4.14 -9.19 9.10
N GLU A 270 -2.85 -8.86 9.01
CA GLU A 270 -2.35 -7.83 8.09
C GLU A 270 -2.37 -8.34 6.64
N ASP A 271 -1.78 -9.51 6.37
CA ASP A 271 -1.74 -10.12 5.03
C ASP A 271 -3.15 -10.30 4.45
N LEU A 272 -4.12 -10.70 5.28
CA LEU A 272 -5.53 -10.83 4.92
C LEU A 272 -6.18 -9.49 4.56
N GLY A 273 -5.89 -8.43 5.33
CA GLY A 273 -6.39 -7.09 5.03
C GLY A 273 -5.83 -6.56 3.70
N ARG A 274 -4.53 -6.82 3.44
CA ARG A 274 -3.89 -6.54 2.13
C ARG A 274 -4.57 -7.32 1.00
N ALA A 275 -4.70 -8.64 1.13
CA ALA A 275 -5.33 -9.50 0.12
C ALA A 275 -6.77 -9.09 -0.23
N PHE A 276 -7.56 -8.67 0.77
CA PHE A 276 -8.88 -8.08 0.55
C PHE A 276 -8.82 -6.79 -0.28
N SER A 277 -7.95 -5.85 0.10
CA SER A 277 -7.77 -4.59 -0.62
C SER A 277 -7.31 -4.81 -2.05
N ASP A 278 -6.36 -5.73 -2.26
CA ASP A 278 -5.78 -6.03 -3.56
C ASP A 278 -6.82 -6.68 -4.50
N ARG A 279 -7.61 -7.63 -3.99
CA ARG A 279 -8.74 -8.21 -4.75
C ARG A 279 -9.81 -7.16 -5.06
N LEU A 280 -10.10 -6.25 -4.12
CA LEU A 280 -11.06 -5.18 -4.32
C LEU A 280 -10.65 -4.25 -5.46
N VAL A 281 -9.40 -3.80 -5.49
CA VAL A 281 -8.87 -2.94 -6.56
C VAL A 281 -8.90 -3.67 -7.91
N LEU A 282 -8.50 -4.95 -7.95
CA LEU A 282 -8.62 -5.79 -9.15
C LEU A 282 -10.07 -5.91 -9.62
N GLN A 283 -11.04 -6.11 -8.72
CA GLN A 283 -12.46 -6.17 -9.08
C GLN A 283 -12.93 -4.86 -9.71
N THR A 284 -12.58 -3.70 -9.12
CA THR A 284 -12.96 -2.41 -9.71
C THR A 284 -12.32 -2.16 -11.08
N PHE A 285 -11.12 -2.70 -11.33
CA PHE A 285 -10.49 -2.69 -12.65
C PHE A 285 -11.29 -3.51 -13.67
N LEU A 286 -11.70 -4.73 -13.28
CA LEU A 286 -12.48 -5.64 -14.13
C LEU A 286 -13.89 -5.10 -14.43
N ASP A 287 -14.54 -4.49 -13.43
CA ASP A 287 -15.85 -3.87 -13.58
C ASP A 287 -15.79 -2.68 -14.56
N VAL A 288 -14.76 -1.83 -14.45
CA VAL A 288 -14.52 -0.72 -15.40
C VAL A 288 -14.20 -1.26 -16.80
N GLU A 289 -13.26 -2.21 -16.92
CA GLU A 289 -12.89 -2.83 -18.20
C GLU A 289 -14.11 -3.47 -18.88
N ALA A 290 -15.05 -4.05 -18.13
CA ALA A 290 -16.29 -4.62 -18.65
C ALA A 290 -17.23 -3.57 -19.28
N THR A 291 -17.25 -2.33 -18.79
CA THR A 291 -18.08 -1.25 -19.37
C THR A 291 -17.53 -0.67 -20.68
N VAL A 292 -16.22 -0.81 -20.94
CA VAL A 292 -15.57 -0.24 -22.12
C VAL A 292 -15.71 -1.18 -23.33
N PRO A 293 -16.15 -0.68 -24.52
CA PRO A 293 -16.22 -1.50 -25.74
C PRO A 293 -14.83 -1.91 -26.24
N ALA A 294 -14.77 -2.89 -27.15
CA ALA A 294 -13.49 -3.33 -27.73
C ALA A 294 -12.78 -2.20 -28.51
N GLY A 295 -11.48 -2.06 -28.30
CA GLY A 295 -10.65 -1.00 -28.89
C GLY A 295 -9.55 -0.53 -27.93
N SER A 296 -8.72 0.40 -28.40
CA SER A 296 -7.45 0.79 -27.76
C SER A 296 -7.54 1.18 -26.28
N LEU A 297 -8.62 1.81 -25.83
CA LEU A 297 -8.83 2.11 -24.41
C LEU A 297 -8.96 0.83 -23.56
N LYS A 298 -9.68 -0.18 -24.04
CA LYS A 298 -9.84 -1.47 -23.37
C LYS A 298 -8.51 -2.24 -23.35
N ASP A 299 -7.76 -2.17 -24.44
CA ASP A 299 -6.43 -2.80 -24.55
C ASP A 299 -5.44 -2.19 -23.54
N VAL A 300 -5.43 -0.85 -23.42
CA VAL A 300 -4.64 -0.14 -22.40
C VAL A 300 -5.12 -0.51 -20.99
N LEU A 301 -6.43 -0.53 -20.71
CA LEU A 301 -6.94 -0.92 -19.39
C LEU A 301 -6.55 -2.36 -19.00
N GLY A 302 -6.63 -3.31 -19.94
CA GLY A 302 -6.19 -4.69 -19.72
C GLY A 302 -4.68 -4.81 -19.50
N LEU A 303 -3.88 -3.97 -20.16
CA LEU A 303 -2.45 -3.83 -19.91
C LEU A 303 -2.18 -3.27 -18.49
N LEU A 304 -2.93 -2.24 -18.06
CA LEU A 304 -2.76 -1.66 -16.72
C LEU A 304 -3.20 -2.61 -15.60
N ARG A 305 -4.31 -3.33 -15.77
CA ARG A 305 -4.73 -4.42 -14.86
C ARG A 305 -3.65 -5.49 -14.74
N SER A 306 -3.08 -5.93 -15.86
CA SER A 306 -2.04 -6.95 -15.88
C SER A 306 -0.75 -6.48 -15.21
N MET A 307 -0.43 -5.19 -15.35
CA MET A 307 0.69 -4.56 -14.68
C MET A 307 0.45 -4.44 -13.16
N TYR A 308 -0.68 -3.88 -12.71
CA TYR A 308 -1.05 -3.81 -11.29
C TYR A 308 -0.99 -5.19 -10.60
N THR A 309 -1.59 -6.21 -11.22
CA THR A 309 -1.65 -7.56 -10.63
C THR A 309 -0.29 -8.25 -10.56
N THR A 310 0.57 -8.10 -11.58
CA THR A 310 1.93 -8.67 -11.55
C THR A 310 2.86 -7.93 -10.59
N ILE A 311 2.70 -6.62 -10.39
CA ILE A 311 3.41 -5.86 -9.34
C ILE A 311 3.03 -6.38 -7.95
N VAL A 312 1.73 -6.51 -7.66
CA VAL A 312 1.25 -7.05 -6.37
C VAL A 312 1.77 -8.46 -6.12
N MET A 313 1.86 -9.29 -7.17
CA MET A 313 2.44 -10.64 -7.10
C MET A 313 3.98 -10.68 -6.97
N GLU A 314 4.69 -9.62 -7.35
CA GLU A 314 6.14 -9.50 -7.12
C GLU A 314 6.47 -8.90 -5.74
N GLU A 315 5.77 -7.84 -5.33
CA GLU A 315 6.09 -7.10 -4.11
C GLU A 315 5.53 -7.74 -2.83
N ASP A 316 4.35 -8.37 -2.88
CA ASP A 316 3.74 -8.92 -1.68
C ASP A 316 4.30 -10.31 -1.35
N ALA A 317 5.18 -10.34 -0.36
CA ALA A 317 5.84 -11.57 0.10
C ALA A 317 4.87 -12.67 0.56
N SER A 318 3.58 -12.40 0.80
CA SER A 318 2.60 -13.44 1.16
C SER A 318 2.39 -14.48 0.06
N PHE A 319 2.56 -14.14 -1.23
CA PHE A 319 2.48 -15.10 -2.34
C PHE A 319 3.52 -16.22 -2.25
N LEU A 320 4.73 -15.91 -1.78
CA LEU A 320 5.77 -16.91 -1.50
C LEU A 320 5.63 -17.52 -0.09
N ARG A 321 5.31 -16.70 0.93
CA ARG A 321 5.19 -17.12 2.35
C ARG A 321 4.19 -18.25 2.57
N TYR A 322 3.09 -18.25 1.81
CA TYR A 322 2.03 -19.26 1.91
C TYR A 322 1.96 -20.23 0.73
N GLY A 323 2.88 -20.09 -0.25
CA GLY A 323 3.02 -21.03 -1.37
C GLY A 323 2.02 -20.86 -2.52
N TYR A 324 1.38 -19.69 -2.67
CA TYR A 324 0.54 -19.39 -3.84
C TYR A 324 1.35 -19.28 -5.14
N LEU A 325 2.64 -18.95 -5.03
CA LEU A 325 3.63 -19.02 -6.10
C LEU A 325 4.83 -19.88 -5.66
N SER A 326 5.40 -20.62 -6.60
CA SER A 326 6.76 -21.18 -6.47
C SER A 326 7.82 -20.10 -6.73
N THR A 327 9.07 -20.36 -6.35
CA THR A 327 10.23 -19.53 -6.70
C THR A 327 10.34 -19.29 -8.21
N ASP A 328 10.06 -20.32 -9.00
CA ASP A 328 10.20 -20.29 -10.45
C ASP A 328 9.08 -19.45 -11.08
N ASN A 329 7.84 -19.61 -10.59
CA ASN A 329 6.71 -18.80 -11.03
C ASN A 329 6.87 -17.34 -10.62
N ALA A 330 7.42 -17.04 -9.42
CA ALA A 330 7.78 -15.68 -9.03
C ALA A 330 8.89 -15.08 -9.93
N ALA A 331 9.84 -15.90 -10.40
CA ALA A 331 10.83 -15.47 -11.38
C ALA A 331 10.23 -15.22 -12.79
N VAL A 332 9.13 -15.90 -13.16
CA VAL A 332 8.33 -15.57 -14.35
C VAL A 332 7.58 -14.25 -14.15
N VAL A 333 6.94 -14.03 -12.99
CA VAL A 333 6.23 -12.78 -12.66
C VAL A 333 7.16 -11.57 -12.76
N ARG A 334 8.35 -11.62 -12.14
CA ARG A 334 9.38 -10.56 -12.27
C ARG A 334 9.75 -10.26 -13.72
N LYS A 335 9.94 -11.31 -14.55
CA LYS A 335 10.22 -11.15 -15.98
C LYS A 335 9.05 -10.53 -16.73
N GLU A 336 7.82 -10.73 -16.27
CA GLU A 336 6.61 -10.16 -16.88
C GLU A 336 6.43 -8.68 -16.54
N VAL A 337 6.64 -8.28 -15.27
CA VAL A 337 6.66 -6.87 -14.85
C VAL A 337 7.62 -6.05 -15.71
N LEU A 338 8.82 -6.57 -16.00
CA LEU A 338 9.79 -5.89 -16.85
C LEU A 338 9.28 -5.65 -18.29
N LYS A 339 8.54 -6.61 -18.89
CA LYS A 339 7.92 -6.41 -20.22
C LYS A 339 6.80 -5.39 -20.17
N LEU A 340 5.93 -5.49 -19.16
CA LEU A 340 4.78 -4.61 -18.98
C LEU A 340 5.23 -3.15 -18.78
N CYS A 341 6.34 -2.91 -18.08
CA CYS A 341 7.00 -1.59 -18.04
C CYS A 341 7.42 -1.05 -19.42
N SER A 342 7.85 -1.91 -20.34
CA SER A 342 8.23 -1.54 -21.71
C SER A 342 7.01 -1.28 -22.58
N GLU A 343 5.96 -2.09 -22.44
CA GLU A 343 4.70 -1.97 -23.19
C GLU A 343 3.86 -0.75 -22.75
N VAL A 344 3.87 -0.39 -21.46
CA VAL A 344 3.20 0.83 -20.99
C VAL A 344 4.00 2.10 -21.30
N ARG A 345 5.32 2.00 -21.55
CA ARG A 345 6.19 3.17 -21.83
C ARG A 345 5.66 4.14 -22.89
N PRO A 346 5.23 3.72 -24.10
CA PRO A 346 4.66 4.64 -25.09
C PRO A 346 3.36 5.33 -24.63
N HIS A 347 2.61 4.73 -23.70
CA HIS A 347 1.36 5.29 -23.17
C HIS A 347 1.57 6.19 -21.95
N ALA A 348 2.75 6.15 -21.30
CA ALA A 348 2.96 6.76 -19.99
C ALA A 348 2.67 8.27 -19.93
N LEU A 349 3.04 9.05 -20.96
CA LEU A 349 2.73 10.48 -21.01
C LEU A 349 1.21 10.71 -21.10
N ALA A 350 0.52 10.02 -22.01
CA ALA A 350 -0.93 10.14 -22.15
C ALA A 350 -1.67 9.72 -20.87
N LEU A 351 -1.18 8.71 -20.16
CA LEU A 351 -1.72 8.29 -18.86
C LEU A 351 -1.52 9.37 -17.78
N VAL A 352 -0.36 10.03 -17.71
CA VAL A 352 -0.13 11.15 -16.77
C VAL A 352 -1.01 12.34 -17.13
N THR A 353 -1.06 12.74 -18.40
CA THR A 353 -1.92 13.84 -18.89
C THR A 353 -3.41 13.57 -18.66
N SER A 354 -3.85 12.31 -18.65
CA SER A 354 -5.27 11.96 -18.44
C SER A 354 -5.84 12.34 -17.06
N PHE A 355 -4.98 12.69 -16.09
CA PHE A 355 -5.42 13.22 -14.79
C PHE A 355 -5.78 14.71 -14.81
N GLY A 356 -5.48 15.44 -15.90
CA GLY A 356 -5.90 16.84 -16.05
C GLY A 356 -5.35 17.80 -15.00
N ILE A 357 -4.16 17.52 -14.43
CA ILE A 357 -3.53 18.35 -13.39
C ILE A 357 -3.24 19.74 -13.97
N PRO A 358 -3.77 20.83 -13.37
CA PRO A 358 -3.53 22.18 -13.88
C PRO A 358 -2.06 22.58 -13.81
N ASP A 359 -1.56 23.23 -14.86
CA ASP A 359 -0.17 23.69 -14.98
C ASP A 359 0.33 24.49 -13.76
N ALA A 360 -0.54 25.29 -13.14
CA ALA A 360 -0.23 26.08 -11.94
C ALA A 360 0.09 25.26 -10.68
N LEU A 361 -0.07 23.93 -10.71
CA LEU A 361 0.32 23.00 -9.65
C LEU A 361 1.58 22.18 -9.98
N LEU A 362 2.16 22.36 -11.17
CA LEU A 362 3.32 21.61 -11.65
C LEU A 362 4.61 22.43 -11.49
N GLY A 363 5.67 21.77 -11.03
CA GLY A 363 7.01 22.38 -10.97
C GLY A 363 7.66 22.54 -12.36
N PRO A 364 8.61 23.49 -12.55
CA PRO A 364 9.24 23.77 -13.85
C PRO A 364 9.78 22.56 -14.61
N ILE A 365 10.32 21.55 -13.90
CA ILE A 365 10.79 20.29 -14.49
C ILE A 365 9.72 19.53 -15.31
N ALA A 366 8.43 19.68 -14.98
CA ALA A 366 7.35 19.00 -15.68
C ALA A 366 7.16 19.50 -17.12
N PHE A 367 7.47 20.78 -17.38
CA PHE A 367 7.28 21.41 -18.68
C PHE A 367 8.51 21.24 -19.58
N ASN A 368 9.71 21.42 -19.03
CA ASN A 368 10.94 21.35 -19.80
C ASN A 368 12.09 20.79 -18.96
N TRP A 369 12.08 19.47 -18.78
CA TRP A 369 13.14 18.75 -18.06
C TRP A 369 14.51 18.85 -18.74
N ILE A 370 14.57 19.15 -20.04
CA ILE A 370 15.83 19.31 -20.78
C ILE A 370 16.47 20.62 -20.35
N ASP A 371 15.81 21.76 -20.51
CA ASP A 371 16.38 23.07 -20.13
C ASP A 371 16.55 23.20 -18.61
N ALA A 372 15.70 22.55 -17.80
CA ALA A 372 15.89 22.49 -16.35
C ALA A 372 17.19 21.77 -15.94
N ASN A 373 17.68 20.82 -16.74
CA ASN A 373 18.94 20.09 -16.54
C ASN A 373 20.09 20.56 -17.46
N ALA A 374 19.81 21.44 -18.43
CA ALA A 374 20.82 22.07 -19.24
C ALA A 374 21.71 22.91 -18.33
N TRP A 375 23.01 22.65 -18.34
CA TRP A 375 23.96 23.54 -17.70
C TRP A 375 23.92 24.88 -18.43
N SER A 376 23.29 25.87 -17.79
CA SER A 376 23.69 27.25 -18.04
C SER A 376 25.17 27.32 -17.69
N SER A 377 26.02 27.50 -18.69
CA SER A 377 27.42 27.88 -18.47
C SER A 377 27.40 29.08 -17.54
N VAL A 378 27.93 28.91 -16.32
CA VAL A 378 27.92 29.96 -15.30
C VAL A 378 28.47 31.22 -15.94
N LYS A 379 27.69 32.30 -15.95
CA LYS A 379 28.22 33.61 -16.36
C LYS A 379 29.17 34.03 -15.25
N ASP A 380 30.46 33.81 -15.48
CA ASP A 380 31.53 34.09 -14.53
C ASP A 380 31.35 35.48 -13.89
N ASN A 381 31.30 35.51 -12.56
CA ASN A 381 31.58 36.71 -11.76
C ASN A 381 31.76 36.43 -10.27
N ASP A 382 31.24 35.32 -9.73
CA ASP A 382 31.49 34.89 -8.34
C ASP A 382 32.37 33.64 -8.27
N THR A 383 33.64 33.84 -7.90
CA THR A 383 34.63 32.76 -7.79
C THR A 383 34.44 31.92 -6.53
N ILE A 384 33.80 30.75 -6.65
CA ILE A 384 33.89 29.67 -5.67
C ILE A 384 34.58 28.47 -6.32
N LYS A 385 35.83 28.19 -5.91
CA LYS A 385 36.56 26.99 -6.31
C LYS A 385 36.18 25.83 -5.39
N ASP A 386 35.43 24.84 -5.88
CA ASP A 386 35.20 23.62 -5.11
C ASP A 386 35.08 22.34 -5.99
N ASN A 387 36.23 21.68 -6.18
CA ASN A 387 36.39 20.24 -6.41
C ASN A 387 35.60 19.54 -7.56
N ASP A 388 36.05 19.73 -8.80
CA ASP A 388 35.57 19.06 -10.04
C ASP A 388 35.68 17.50 -10.06
N THR A 389 36.28 16.89 -9.05
CA THR A 389 36.61 15.46 -8.99
C THR A 389 35.46 14.54 -8.61
N VAL A 390 34.37 15.06 -8.03
CA VAL A 390 33.23 14.23 -7.59
C VAL A 390 32.18 14.03 -8.69
N PHE A 391 31.90 15.07 -9.48
CA PHE A 391 30.81 15.04 -10.48
C PHE A 391 31.22 14.46 -11.84
N SER A 392 32.49 14.55 -12.21
CA SER A 392 33.06 13.92 -13.41
C SER A 392 32.90 12.39 -13.42
N PHE A 393 32.74 11.76 -12.25
CA PHE A 393 32.42 10.33 -12.11
C PHE A 393 31.01 9.98 -12.61
N PHE A 394 30.01 10.83 -12.39
CA PHE A 394 28.61 10.57 -12.74
C PHE A 394 28.31 10.76 -14.24
N SER A 395 29.06 11.62 -14.92
CA SER A 395 28.87 11.90 -16.37
C SER A 395 29.27 10.73 -17.29
N ASN A 396 29.87 9.67 -16.75
CA ASN A 396 30.37 8.51 -17.50
C ASN A 396 29.58 7.21 -17.21
N MET A 397 28.39 7.32 -16.59
CA MET A 397 27.61 6.17 -16.10
C MET A 397 26.12 6.18 -16.55
N LEU A 398 25.78 6.98 -17.56
CA LEU A 398 24.47 7.06 -18.21
C LEU A 398 24.62 7.04 -19.74
#